data_AF-M3Y978-F1
#
_entry.id   AF-M3Y978-F1
#
_cell.length_a   1.000
_cell.length_b   1.000
_cell.length_c   1.000
_cell.angle_alpha   90.00
_cell.angle_beta   90.00
_cell.angle_gamma   90.00
#
_symmetry.space_group_name_H-M   'P 1'
#
loop_
_entity.id
_entity.type
_entity.pdbx_description
1 polymer ?
#
loop_
_entity_poly.entity_id
_entity_poly.type
_entity_poly.pdbx_seq_one_letter_code
_entity_poly.pdbx_strand_id
1 'polypeptide(L)'
;MADQHFPQWMIRACCQKMQKPPRNIEEFLKFQNWDYWPREIHFGNSDEWLHTVKKIKEDSSFTSIYTHLWGTVPRIHEAVMAMESRLGECSVLLKSHASKIFEWKSITFDRGSKGNLERYKTFLRKYHRRKKIMLSDEMETKKTVEGFTFSGFKTNELTQLPRHLDAEQIYLFILKAHNFDEKVFKIWKTHFLSEASIALLHDSFWWWFLHKFKPDRENQDSLFDRISESYVILFMNIPASRKDAFLQVYPDCLSQAIYATFQEAFPESSNLFNDEFKEELGNNIFLWLSGFVEEILLKPLEAVYIL
;
A
#
# COMPACT_ATOMS: atom_id res chain seq x y z
N MET A 1 -9.64 -29.04 28.21
CA MET A 1 -8.38 -28.29 28.12
C MET A 1 -7.34 -29.27 27.63
N ALA A 2 -6.85 -29.06 26.42
CA ALA A 2 -5.94 -29.97 25.73
C ALA A 2 -4.51 -29.53 26.04
N ASP A 3 -3.79 -30.31 26.85
CA ASP A 3 -2.34 -30.21 26.97
C ASP A 3 -1.72 -31.33 26.14
N GLN A 4 -1.30 -30.97 24.92
CA GLN A 4 -0.46 -31.81 24.07
C GLN A 4 0.91 -31.96 24.74
N HIS A 5 1.08 -33.02 25.53
CA HIS A 5 2.38 -33.54 25.89
C HIS A 5 3.08 -33.99 24.60
N PHE A 6 3.97 -33.16 24.07
CA PHE A 6 4.95 -33.59 23.09
C PHE A 6 5.77 -34.73 23.70
N PRO A 7 5.81 -35.92 23.09
CA PRO A 7 6.61 -37.02 23.62
C PRO A 7 8.10 -36.65 23.55
N GLN A 8 8.76 -36.85 24.68
CA GLN A 8 10.07 -36.33 25.09
C GLN A 8 11.27 -36.93 24.33
N TRP A 9 11.06 -37.48 23.12
CA TRP A 9 12.12 -38.04 22.27
C TRP A 9 12.73 -37.01 21.30
N MET A 10 12.20 -35.78 21.25
CA MET A 10 12.77 -34.66 20.48
C MET A 10 13.69 -33.74 21.29
N ILE A 11 14.24 -34.20 22.42
CA ILE A 11 15.38 -33.50 23.04
C ILE A 11 16.62 -34.02 22.32
N ARG A 12 17.14 -33.23 21.36
CA ARG A 12 18.41 -33.47 20.66
C ARG A 12 19.50 -33.73 21.69
N ALA A 13 19.84 -35.00 21.90
CA ALA A 13 21.14 -35.38 22.44
C ALA A 13 22.19 -34.82 21.48
N CYS A 14 23.21 -34.13 22.02
CA CYS A 14 24.27 -33.48 21.25
C CYS A 14 24.79 -34.39 20.12
N CYS A 15 24.47 -34.06 18.87
CA CYS A 15 25.06 -34.71 17.70
C CYS A 15 26.57 -34.45 17.72
N GLN A 16 27.35 -35.47 18.08
CA GLN A 16 28.78 -35.46 17.84
C GLN A 16 29.01 -35.37 16.31
N LYS A 17 29.95 -34.54 15.84
CA LYS A 17 30.25 -34.42 14.40
C LYS A 17 30.90 -35.71 13.90
N MET A 18 30.21 -36.44 13.03
CA MET A 18 30.76 -37.63 12.35
C MET A 18 31.89 -37.22 11.40
N GLN A 19 33.08 -37.81 11.56
CA GLN A 19 34.21 -37.56 10.65
C GLN A 19 34.16 -38.38 9.36
N LYS A 20 33.44 -39.52 9.35
CA LYS A 20 33.20 -40.36 8.18
C LYS A 20 31.77 -40.92 8.21
N PRO A 21 31.08 -41.03 7.08
CA PRO A 21 29.73 -41.58 7.03
C PRO A 21 29.73 -43.06 7.47
N PRO A 22 28.68 -43.52 8.19
CA PRO A 22 28.58 -44.89 8.64
C PRO A 22 28.38 -45.82 7.44
N ARG A 23 28.99 -46.99 7.46
CA ARG A 23 28.97 -47.93 6.33
C ARG A 23 27.83 -48.93 6.40
N ASN A 24 27.24 -49.13 7.57
CA ASN A 24 26.09 -49.98 7.79
C ASN A 24 25.11 -49.35 8.80
N ILE A 25 23.90 -49.88 8.85
CA ILE A 25 22.83 -49.35 9.71
C ILE A 25 23.15 -49.55 11.20
N GLU A 26 23.90 -50.59 11.54
CA GLU A 26 24.35 -50.88 12.90
C GLU A 26 25.33 -49.83 13.43
N GLU A 27 26.28 -49.38 12.61
CA GLU A 27 27.22 -48.29 12.92
C GLU A 27 26.48 -46.97 13.10
N PHE A 28 25.46 -46.73 12.27
CA PHE A 28 24.62 -45.54 12.38
C PHE A 28 23.80 -45.52 13.68
N LEU A 29 23.14 -46.64 14.01
CA LEU A 29 22.30 -46.75 15.21
C LEU A 29 23.14 -46.65 16.49
N LYS A 30 24.33 -47.29 16.52
CA LYS A 30 25.29 -47.14 17.62
C LYS A 30 25.74 -45.70 17.81
N PHE A 31 26.03 -45.00 16.71
CA PHE A 31 26.45 -43.61 16.77
C PHE A 31 25.36 -42.67 17.31
N GLN A 32 24.09 -42.95 16.99
CA GLN A 32 22.94 -42.21 17.50
C GLN A 32 22.48 -42.66 18.89
N ASN A 33 23.24 -43.55 19.57
CA ASN A 33 22.87 -44.14 20.86
C ASN A 33 21.52 -44.87 20.83
N TRP A 34 21.14 -45.43 19.68
CA TRP A 34 19.89 -46.17 19.44
C TRP A 34 20.14 -47.67 19.32
N ASP A 35 20.91 -48.22 20.26
CA ASP A 35 21.25 -49.66 20.29
C ASP A 35 20.05 -50.58 20.51
N TYR A 36 18.97 -50.03 21.07
CA TYR A 36 17.69 -50.70 21.31
C TYR A 36 16.71 -50.60 20.13
N TRP A 37 17.17 -50.11 18.96
CA TRP A 37 16.31 -49.95 17.80
C TRP A 37 15.61 -51.28 17.46
N PRO A 38 14.28 -51.30 17.31
CA PRO A 38 13.55 -52.53 17.03
C PRO A 38 14.06 -53.18 15.74
N ARG A 39 14.70 -54.35 15.88
CA ARG A 39 15.21 -55.11 14.72
C ARG A 39 14.08 -55.85 14.00
N GLU A 40 13.07 -56.28 14.76
CA GLU A 40 11.87 -56.91 14.25
C GLU A 40 10.66 -56.22 14.88
N ILE A 41 9.85 -55.58 14.03
CA ILE A 41 8.58 -54.99 14.46
C ILE A 41 7.53 -56.08 14.30
N HIS A 42 7.14 -56.71 15.40
CA HIS A 42 6.00 -57.63 15.40
C HIS A 42 4.70 -56.81 15.38
N PHE A 43 4.14 -56.63 14.20
CA PHE A 43 2.80 -56.06 14.06
C PHE A 43 1.79 -57.12 14.50
N GLY A 44 1.14 -56.90 15.64
CA GLY A 44 0.24 -57.86 16.29
C GLY A 44 -1.02 -58.24 15.50
N ASN A 45 -1.34 -57.54 14.40
CA ASN A 45 -2.42 -57.86 13.47
C ASN A 45 -1.98 -57.57 12.03
N SER A 46 -1.50 -58.57 11.30
CA SER A 46 -1.12 -58.40 9.89
C SER A 46 -2.27 -57.88 9.03
N ASP A 47 -3.49 -58.32 9.34
CA ASP A 47 -4.69 -58.09 8.53
C ASP A 47 -5.20 -56.66 8.63
N GLU A 48 -5.10 -56.04 9.80
CA GLU A 48 -5.47 -54.65 10.04
C GLU A 48 -4.48 -53.68 9.39
N TRP A 49 -3.20 -54.04 9.39
CA TRP A 49 -2.17 -53.28 8.68
C TRP A 49 -2.31 -53.43 7.17
N LEU A 50 -2.57 -54.64 6.67
CA LEU A 50 -2.89 -54.89 5.26
C LEU A 50 -4.10 -54.09 4.79
N HIS A 51 -5.17 -54.04 5.59
CA HIS A 51 -6.34 -53.22 5.31
C HIS A 51 -5.99 -51.73 5.26
N THR A 52 -5.19 -51.24 6.21
CA THR A 52 -4.77 -49.84 6.26
C THR A 52 -3.89 -49.47 5.07
N VAL A 53 -2.94 -50.33 4.70
CA VAL A 53 -2.08 -50.12 3.52
C VAL A 53 -2.89 -50.17 2.22
N LYS A 54 -3.85 -51.10 2.13
CA LYS A 54 -4.75 -51.19 0.96
C LYS A 54 -5.62 -49.95 0.84
N LYS A 55 -6.19 -49.47 1.95
CA LYS A 55 -6.97 -48.24 2.00
C LYS A 55 -6.14 -47.02 1.61
N ILE A 56 -4.93 -46.88 2.16
CA ILE A 56 -4.01 -45.79 1.77
C ILE A 56 -3.71 -45.87 0.28
N LYS A 57 -3.50 -47.07 -0.27
CA LYS A 57 -3.22 -47.26 -1.71
C LYS A 57 -4.42 -46.91 -2.60
N GLU A 58 -5.64 -47.20 -2.14
CA GLU A 58 -6.88 -46.85 -2.82
C GLU A 58 -7.14 -45.34 -2.77
N ASP A 59 -6.94 -44.72 -1.59
CA ASP A 59 -7.08 -43.28 -1.37
C ASP A 59 -5.99 -42.47 -2.11
N SER A 60 -4.77 -43.03 -2.22
CA SER A 60 -3.66 -42.45 -2.96
C SER A 60 -3.66 -42.83 -4.44
N SER A 61 -4.68 -43.52 -4.93
CA SER A 61 -4.77 -43.88 -6.35
C SER A 61 -5.03 -42.61 -7.18
N PHE A 62 -4.50 -42.58 -8.40
CA PHE A 62 -4.69 -41.46 -9.31
C PHE A 62 -6.19 -41.14 -9.49
N THR A 63 -7.03 -42.15 -9.62
CA THR A 63 -8.48 -42.01 -9.81
C THR A 63 -9.18 -41.39 -8.60
N SER A 64 -8.83 -41.81 -7.37
CA SER A 64 -9.40 -41.22 -6.15
C SER A 64 -8.96 -39.77 -5.96
N ILE A 65 -7.67 -39.49 -6.16
CA ILE A 65 -7.14 -38.12 -6.06
C ILE A 65 -7.78 -37.23 -7.14
N TYR A 66 -7.84 -37.70 -8.38
CA TYR A 66 -8.42 -36.95 -9.49
C TYR A 66 -9.90 -36.64 -9.26
N THR A 67 -10.72 -37.63 -8.87
CA THR A 67 -12.15 -37.41 -8.62
C THR A 67 -12.40 -36.48 -7.44
N HIS A 68 -11.60 -36.58 -6.37
CA HIS A 68 -11.69 -35.69 -5.22
C HIS A 68 -11.34 -34.23 -5.59
N LEU A 69 -10.24 -34.02 -6.32
CA LEU A 69 -9.85 -32.69 -6.79
C LEU A 69 -10.88 -32.13 -7.79
N TRP A 70 -11.41 -32.96 -8.67
CA TRP A 70 -12.40 -32.58 -9.69
C TRP A 70 -13.72 -32.09 -9.08
N GLY A 71 -14.12 -32.63 -7.92
CA GLY A 71 -15.33 -32.23 -7.19
C GLY A 71 -15.14 -31.12 -6.16
N THR A 72 -13.93 -30.94 -5.63
CA THR A 72 -13.68 -30.03 -4.49
C THR A 72 -13.04 -28.71 -4.91
N VAL A 73 -12.25 -28.70 -5.99
CA VAL A 73 -11.53 -27.50 -6.45
C VAL A 73 -12.42 -26.70 -7.41
N PRO A 74 -12.78 -25.44 -7.08
CA PRO A 74 -13.52 -24.57 -7.98
C PRO A 74 -12.74 -24.40 -9.29
N ARG A 75 -13.36 -24.75 -10.41
CA ARG A 75 -12.65 -24.70 -11.69
C ARG A 75 -12.55 -23.27 -12.15
N ILE A 76 -11.31 -22.86 -12.44
CA ILE A 76 -11.00 -21.57 -13.04
C ILE A 76 -11.88 -21.33 -14.28
N HIS A 77 -12.14 -22.38 -15.06
CA HIS A 77 -13.00 -22.28 -16.24
C HIS A 77 -14.46 -21.95 -15.91
N GLU A 78 -15.06 -22.50 -14.84
CA GLU A 78 -16.43 -22.17 -14.45
C GLU A 78 -16.55 -20.73 -13.92
N ALA A 79 -15.55 -20.29 -13.15
CA ALA A 79 -15.47 -18.90 -12.70
C ALA A 79 -15.29 -17.92 -13.87
N VAL A 80 -14.46 -18.29 -14.87
CA VAL A 80 -14.26 -17.52 -16.10
C VAL A 80 -15.54 -17.48 -16.93
N MET A 81 -16.23 -18.60 -17.12
CA MET A 81 -17.49 -18.66 -17.86
C MET A 81 -18.59 -17.85 -17.17
N ALA A 82 -18.68 -17.91 -15.83
CA ALA A 82 -19.62 -17.09 -15.07
C ALA A 82 -19.28 -15.59 -15.17
N MET A 83 -18.00 -15.24 -15.17
CA MET A 83 -17.54 -13.86 -15.36
C MET A 83 -17.84 -13.37 -16.79
N GLU A 84 -17.59 -14.18 -17.82
CA GLU A 84 -17.89 -13.86 -19.21
C GLU A 84 -19.39 -13.66 -19.45
N SER A 85 -20.24 -14.51 -18.85
CA SER A 85 -21.70 -14.35 -18.91
C SER A 85 -22.13 -13.00 -18.31
N ARG A 86 -21.63 -12.65 -17.12
CA ARG A 86 -21.92 -11.38 -16.46
C ARG A 86 -21.41 -10.18 -17.26
N LEU A 87 -20.24 -10.30 -17.87
CA LEU A 87 -19.68 -9.27 -18.75
C LEU A 87 -20.57 -9.06 -19.99
N GLY A 88 -21.09 -10.14 -20.56
CA GLY A 88 -22.07 -10.11 -21.64
C GLY A 88 -23.34 -9.35 -21.27
N GLU A 89 -23.92 -9.65 -20.10
CA GLU A 89 -25.11 -8.95 -19.57
C GLU A 89 -24.83 -7.46 -19.36
N CYS A 90 -23.70 -7.11 -18.75
CA CYS A 90 -23.29 -5.72 -18.56
C CYS A 90 -23.10 -4.98 -19.90
N SER A 91 -22.54 -5.64 -20.92
CA SER A 91 -22.37 -5.08 -22.25
C SER A 91 -23.71 -4.78 -22.92
N VAL A 92 -24.69 -5.68 -22.80
CA VAL A 92 -26.05 -5.46 -23.32
C VAL A 92 -26.73 -4.30 -22.60
N LEU A 93 -26.63 -4.25 -21.27
CA LEU A 93 -27.16 -3.12 -20.48
C LEU A 93 -26.53 -1.81 -20.89
N LEU A 94 -25.20 -1.76 -21.00
CA LEU A 94 -24.45 -0.57 -21.41
C LEU A 94 -24.88 -0.10 -22.81
N LYS A 95 -25.00 -1.01 -23.78
CA LYS A 95 -25.49 -0.70 -25.13
C LYS A 95 -26.92 -0.16 -25.08
N SER A 96 -27.80 -0.76 -24.28
CA SER A 96 -29.19 -0.29 -24.14
C SER A 96 -29.26 1.12 -23.54
N HIS A 97 -28.43 1.42 -22.54
CA HIS A 97 -28.34 2.73 -21.92
C HIS A 97 -27.71 3.75 -22.88
N ALA A 98 -26.67 3.38 -23.60
CA ALA A 98 -26.05 4.22 -24.61
C ALA A 98 -27.06 4.59 -25.70
N SER A 99 -27.80 3.63 -26.25
CA SER A 99 -28.86 3.89 -27.24
C SER A 99 -29.92 4.84 -26.71
N LYS A 100 -30.39 4.65 -25.47
CA LYS A 100 -31.34 5.58 -24.81
C LYS A 100 -30.75 6.98 -24.63
N ILE A 101 -29.47 7.10 -24.32
CA ILE A 101 -28.78 8.40 -24.21
C ILE A 101 -28.68 9.08 -25.57
N PHE A 102 -28.39 8.33 -26.64
CA PHE A 102 -28.32 8.88 -28.00
C PHE A 102 -29.71 9.28 -28.55
N GLU A 103 -30.75 8.49 -28.28
CA GLU A 103 -32.15 8.88 -28.54
C GLU A 103 -32.55 10.12 -27.72
N TRP A 104 -32.16 10.19 -26.46
CA TRP A 104 -32.44 11.38 -25.65
C TRP A 104 -31.68 12.60 -26.17
N LYS A 105 -30.47 12.41 -26.71
CA LYS A 105 -29.67 13.48 -27.33
C LYS A 105 -30.28 14.00 -28.63
N SER A 106 -30.94 13.14 -29.43
CA SER A 106 -31.69 13.57 -30.62
C SER A 106 -32.98 14.32 -30.25
N ILE A 107 -33.66 13.92 -29.17
CA ILE A 107 -34.87 14.60 -28.65
C ILE A 107 -34.53 15.96 -28.00
N THR A 108 -33.40 16.06 -27.31
CA THR A 108 -33.02 17.28 -26.55
C THR A 108 -32.35 18.37 -27.40
N PHE A 109 -31.88 18.05 -28.60
CA PHE A 109 -31.32 19.06 -29.49
C PHE A 109 -32.38 19.97 -30.11
N ASP A 110 -33.66 19.58 -30.10
CA ASP A 110 -34.72 20.34 -30.78
C ASP A 110 -35.48 21.33 -29.87
N ARG A 111 -35.28 21.30 -28.53
CA ARG A 111 -35.82 22.37 -27.67
C ARG A 111 -35.19 22.42 -26.27
N GLY A 112 -34.28 23.38 -26.04
CA GLY A 112 -34.02 23.91 -24.69
C GLY A 112 -32.75 23.47 -23.93
N SER A 113 -31.68 23.02 -24.61
CA SER A 113 -30.54 22.35 -23.94
C SER A 113 -29.46 23.24 -23.29
N LYS A 114 -29.47 24.57 -23.46
CA LYS A 114 -28.36 25.41 -22.94
C LYS A 114 -28.31 25.48 -21.41
N GLY A 115 -29.47 25.50 -20.73
CA GLY A 115 -29.55 25.57 -19.26
C GLY A 115 -29.17 24.26 -18.56
N ASN A 116 -29.49 23.11 -19.15
CA ASN A 116 -29.22 21.81 -18.56
C ASN A 116 -27.76 21.38 -18.73
N LEU A 117 -27.12 21.74 -19.84
CA LEU A 117 -25.68 21.51 -20.02
C LEU A 117 -24.85 22.29 -18.99
N GLU A 118 -25.22 23.54 -18.72
CA GLU A 118 -24.54 24.30 -17.66
C GLU A 118 -24.86 23.78 -16.27
N ARG A 119 -26.07 23.29 -16.01
CA ARG A 119 -26.35 22.55 -14.75
C ARG A 119 -25.47 21.31 -14.60
N TYR A 120 -25.28 20.51 -15.65
CA TYR A 120 -24.43 19.32 -15.61
C TYR A 120 -22.95 19.67 -15.44
N LYS A 121 -22.45 20.70 -16.15
CA LYS A 121 -21.08 21.21 -15.92
C LYS A 121 -20.91 21.71 -14.48
N THR A 122 -21.92 22.40 -13.94
CA THR A 122 -21.92 22.86 -12.54
C THR A 122 -21.97 21.67 -11.57
N PHE A 123 -22.69 20.60 -11.93
CA PHE A 123 -22.78 19.37 -11.15
C PHE A 123 -21.46 18.59 -11.13
N LEU A 124 -20.78 18.47 -12.27
CA LEU A 124 -19.44 17.88 -12.38
C LEU A 124 -18.40 18.72 -11.63
N ARG A 125 -18.43 20.05 -11.75
CA ARG A 125 -17.60 20.95 -10.93
C ARG A 125 -17.85 20.75 -9.43
N LYS A 126 -19.09 20.49 -9.02
CA LYS A 126 -19.46 20.24 -7.61
C LYS A 126 -18.93 18.91 -7.07
N TYR A 127 -18.87 17.86 -7.90
CA TYR A 127 -18.30 16.57 -7.52
C TYR A 127 -16.76 16.59 -7.54
N HIS A 128 -16.13 17.21 -8.54
CA HIS A 128 -14.68 17.50 -8.49
C HIS A 128 -14.29 18.41 -7.31
N ARG A 129 -15.21 19.27 -6.83
CA ARG A 129 -14.99 20.09 -5.63
C ARG A 129 -15.02 19.29 -4.32
N ARG A 130 -15.57 18.08 -4.28
CA ARG A 130 -15.92 17.40 -3.02
C ARG A 130 -14.76 16.70 -2.30
N LYS A 131 -13.57 16.65 -2.89
CA LYS A 131 -12.35 16.11 -2.25
C LYS A 131 -11.13 17.02 -2.44
N LYS A 132 -11.36 18.32 -2.53
CA LYS A 132 -10.30 19.33 -2.57
C LYS A 132 -10.05 19.80 -1.14
N ILE A 133 -8.79 19.92 -0.73
CA ILE A 133 -8.47 20.66 0.50
C ILE A 133 -9.05 22.06 0.28
N MET A 134 -9.94 22.50 1.18
CA MET A 134 -10.82 23.64 0.95
C MET A 134 -9.99 24.94 0.97
N LEU A 135 -9.41 25.29 -0.17
CA LEU A 135 -8.73 26.56 -0.40
C LEU A 135 -9.75 27.71 -0.43
N SER A 136 -9.40 28.86 0.13
CA SER A 136 -10.11 30.12 -0.12
C SER A 136 -9.98 30.45 -1.61
N ASP A 137 -11.11 30.61 -2.31
CA ASP A 137 -11.21 30.91 -3.75
C ASP A 137 -10.54 32.26 -4.16
N GLU A 138 -10.05 33.07 -3.21
CA GLU A 138 -9.75 34.50 -3.39
C GLU A 138 -8.33 34.85 -3.87
N MET A 139 -7.47 33.92 -4.30
CA MET A 139 -6.06 34.25 -4.57
C MET A 139 -5.68 34.23 -6.07
N GLU A 140 -5.33 35.40 -6.60
CA GLU A 140 -4.79 35.69 -7.95
C GLU A 140 -3.33 35.21 -8.17
N THR A 141 -2.85 34.24 -7.40
CA THR A 141 -1.45 33.79 -7.54
C THR A 141 -1.28 32.90 -8.78
N LYS A 142 -0.14 33.06 -9.47
CA LYS A 142 0.23 32.28 -10.66
C LYS A 142 -0.02 30.80 -10.40
N LYS A 143 -0.87 30.20 -11.23
CA LYS A 143 -1.41 28.86 -11.02
C LYS A 143 -0.56 27.75 -11.65
N THR A 144 0.52 28.13 -12.33
CA THR A 144 1.51 27.26 -12.95
C THR A 144 2.78 27.18 -12.12
N VAL A 145 3.40 26.00 -12.09
CA VAL A 145 4.65 25.73 -11.35
C VAL A 145 5.80 26.60 -11.86
N GLU A 146 5.93 26.73 -13.18
CA GLU A 146 7.03 27.45 -13.85
C GLU A 146 7.05 28.95 -13.47
N GLY A 147 5.86 29.54 -13.33
CA GLY A 147 5.68 30.94 -13.00
C GLY A 147 5.92 31.27 -11.53
N PHE A 148 5.97 30.25 -10.65
CA PHE A 148 6.13 30.42 -9.20
C PHE A 148 7.60 30.48 -8.80
N THR A 149 7.96 31.36 -7.87
CA THR A 149 9.34 31.52 -7.40
C THR A 149 9.44 31.17 -5.93
N PHE A 150 10.45 30.39 -5.57
CA PHE A 150 10.82 30.15 -4.19
C PHE A 150 11.31 31.46 -3.57
N SER A 151 10.83 31.78 -2.37
CA SER A 151 11.16 33.03 -1.66
C SER A 151 12.50 32.99 -0.93
N GLY A 152 13.21 31.86 -0.96
CA GLY A 152 14.50 31.65 -0.30
C GLY A 152 14.38 30.88 1.01
N PHE A 153 15.46 30.21 1.40
CA PHE A 153 15.57 29.55 2.70
C PHE A 153 15.78 30.58 3.81
N LYS A 154 15.11 30.38 4.94
CA LYS A 154 15.32 31.14 6.17
C LYS A 154 15.57 30.16 7.30
N THR A 155 16.64 30.36 8.08
CA THR A 155 17.02 29.42 9.15
C THR A 155 15.96 29.29 10.24
N ASN A 156 15.33 30.40 10.65
CA ASN A 156 14.45 30.45 11.82
C ASN A 156 12.95 30.37 11.50
N GLU A 157 12.58 30.26 10.22
CA GLU A 157 11.18 30.32 9.78
C GLU A 157 10.95 29.30 8.65
N LEU A 158 9.81 28.61 8.72
CA LEU A 158 9.38 27.74 7.63
C LEU A 158 8.90 28.56 6.45
N THR A 159 9.33 28.20 5.25
CA THR A 159 8.84 28.84 4.04
C THR A 159 7.38 28.43 3.82
N GLN A 160 6.49 29.41 3.83
CA GLN A 160 5.05 29.21 3.69
C GLN A 160 4.73 28.46 2.39
N LEU A 161 3.84 27.47 2.45
CA LEU A 161 3.41 26.72 1.27
C LEU A 161 2.69 27.64 0.28
N PRO A 162 2.74 27.36 -1.03
CA PRO A 162 2.02 28.15 -2.02
C PRO A 162 0.53 28.22 -1.69
N ARG A 163 -0.08 29.38 -1.99
CA ARG A 163 -1.49 29.67 -1.69
C ARG A 163 -1.88 29.58 -0.21
N HIS A 164 -0.91 29.73 0.70
CA HIS A 164 -1.14 29.65 2.15
C HIS A 164 -1.81 28.33 2.54
N LEU A 165 -1.44 27.24 1.86
CA LEU A 165 -1.89 25.91 2.20
C LEU A 165 -1.49 25.58 3.64
N ASP A 166 -2.47 25.10 4.40
CA ASP A 166 -2.28 24.70 5.79
C ASP A 166 -1.84 23.23 5.85
N ALA A 167 -0.59 23.02 6.28
CA ALA A 167 0.01 21.71 6.47
C ALA A 167 -0.83 20.81 7.40
N GLU A 168 -1.45 21.38 8.44
CA GLU A 168 -2.29 20.61 9.36
C GLU A 168 -3.52 20.06 8.65
N GLN A 169 -4.17 20.87 7.80
CA GLN A 169 -5.33 20.44 7.01
C GLN A 169 -4.96 19.39 5.98
N ILE A 170 -3.79 19.52 5.35
CA ILE A 170 -3.27 18.51 4.42
C ILE A 170 -3.08 17.18 5.14
N TYR A 171 -2.39 17.17 6.29
CA TYR A 171 -2.20 15.93 7.05
C TYR A 171 -3.51 15.34 7.55
N LEU A 172 -4.44 16.16 8.05
CA LEU A 172 -5.75 15.70 8.46
C LEU A 172 -6.54 15.06 7.30
N PHE A 173 -6.39 15.58 6.09
CA PHE A 173 -7.00 15.00 4.90
C PHE A 173 -6.41 13.61 4.58
N ILE A 174 -5.08 13.49 4.56
CA ILE A 174 -4.38 12.22 4.29
C ILE A 174 -4.68 11.16 5.36
N LEU A 175 -4.65 11.53 6.64
CA LEU A 175 -4.94 10.61 7.75
C LEU A 175 -6.38 10.09 7.72
N LYS A 176 -7.34 10.92 7.32
CA LYS A 176 -8.75 10.49 7.15
C LYS A 176 -8.90 9.53 5.97
N ALA A 177 -8.14 9.70 4.90
CA ALA A 177 -8.18 8.82 3.74
C ALA A 177 -7.67 7.39 4.04
N HIS A 178 -6.74 7.24 4.98
CA HIS A 178 -6.18 5.94 5.38
C HIS A 178 -7.11 5.06 6.22
N ASN A 179 -8.27 5.57 6.67
CA ASN A 179 -9.28 4.81 7.43
C ASN A 179 -8.71 4.03 8.64
N PHE A 180 -7.83 4.65 9.43
CA PHE A 180 -7.34 4.05 10.68
C PHE A 180 -8.47 3.82 11.70
N ASP A 181 -8.29 2.83 12.59
CA ASP A 181 -9.10 2.72 13.82
C ASP A 181 -9.02 4.02 14.62
N GLU A 182 -10.11 4.40 15.29
CA GLU A 182 -10.24 5.69 15.98
C GLU A 182 -9.13 5.93 17.02
N LYS A 183 -8.69 4.87 17.74
CA LYS A 183 -7.61 4.99 18.73
C LYS A 183 -6.28 5.25 18.04
N VAL A 184 -6.01 4.55 16.95
CA VAL A 184 -4.79 4.66 16.15
C VAL A 184 -4.74 6.03 15.45
N PHE A 185 -5.86 6.48 14.89
CA PHE A 185 -6.01 7.80 14.30
C PHE A 185 -5.66 8.91 15.28
N LYS A 186 -6.19 8.85 16.51
CA LYS A 186 -5.92 9.87 17.55
C LYS A 186 -4.43 9.96 17.91
N ILE A 187 -3.75 8.81 17.97
CA ILE A 187 -2.31 8.72 18.24
C ILE A 187 -1.50 9.26 17.06
N TRP A 188 -1.80 8.85 15.83
CA TRP A 188 -1.07 9.33 14.67
C TRP A 188 -1.29 10.82 14.45
N LYS A 189 -2.52 11.30 14.62
CA LYS A 189 -2.83 12.73 14.54
C LYS A 189 -1.91 13.57 15.42
N THR A 190 -1.57 13.14 16.64
CA THR A 190 -0.66 13.93 17.50
C THR A 190 0.77 14.00 16.96
N HIS A 191 1.25 12.94 16.30
CA HIS A 191 2.61 12.92 15.74
C HIS A 191 2.68 13.67 14.41
N PHE A 192 1.69 13.49 13.53
CA PHE A 192 1.61 14.17 12.23
C PHE A 192 1.36 15.69 12.34
N LEU A 193 0.66 16.14 13.38
CA LEU A 193 0.44 17.57 13.64
C LEU A 193 1.50 18.17 14.57
N SER A 194 2.59 17.46 14.84
CA SER A 194 3.71 18.03 15.59
C SER A 194 4.47 19.04 14.72
N GLU A 195 5.10 20.04 15.37
CA GLU A 195 5.90 21.06 14.68
C GLU A 195 6.98 20.44 13.77
N ALA A 196 7.63 19.37 14.25
CA ALA A 196 8.65 18.64 13.48
C ALA A 196 8.08 17.97 12.22
N SER A 197 6.88 17.39 12.30
CA SER A 197 6.23 16.80 11.11
C SER A 197 5.73 17.88 10.14
N ILE A 198 5.24 19.01 10.64
CA ILE A 198 4.84 20.14 9.80
C ILE A 198 6.05 20.72 9.07
N ALA A 199 7.18 20.89 9.76
CA ALA A 199 8.44 21.32 9.16
C ALA A 199 8.89 20.36 8.05
N LEU A 200 8.81 19.05 8.28
CA LEU A 200 9.12 18.04 7.27
C LEU A 200 8.29 18.19 6.00
N LEU A 201 6.97 18.42 6.11
CA LEU A 201 6.11 18.64 4.94
C LEU A 201 6.53 19.89 4.17
N HIS A 202 6.72 21.02 4.86
CA HIS A 202 7.10 22.29 4.24
C HIS A 202 8.45 22.17 3.52
N ASP A 203 9.47 21.69 4.22
CA ASP A 203 10.83 21.66 3.69
C ASP A 203 11.00 20.62 2.60
N SER A 204 10.38 19.44 2.75
CA SER A 204 10.42 18.41 1.70
C SER A 204 9.69 18.87 0.44
N PHE A 205 8.57 19.58 0.58
CA PHE A 205 7.88 20.19 -0.55
C PHE A 205 8.79 21.18 -1.29
N TRP A 206 9.45 22.10 -0.57
CA TRP A 206 10.31 23.10 -1.18
C TRP A 206 11.58 22.49 -1.78
N TRP A 207 12.16 21.52 -1.11
CA TRP A 207 13.30 20.77 -1.62
C TRP A 207 12.94 20.11 -2.95
N TRP A 208 11.79 19.41 -3.00
CA TRP A 208 11.31 18.76 -4.21
C TRP A 208 11.00 19.75 -5.33
N PHE A 209 10.39 20.89 -5.00
CA PHE A 209 10.12 21.96 -5.95
C PHE A 209 11.40 22.47 -6.61
N LEU A 210 12.44 22.74 -5.80
CA LEU A 210 13.74 23.16 -6.33
C LEU A 210 14.36 22.03 -7.15
N HIS A 211 14.31 20.79 -6.68
CA HIS A 211 14.89 19.65 -7.38
C HIS A 211 14.32 19.47 -8.81
N LYS A 212 12.99 19.54 -8.95
CA LYS A 212 12.32 19.27 -10.22
C LYS A 212 12.18 20.48 -11.15
N PHE A 213 11.98 21.68 -10.61
CA PHE A 213 11.57 22.82 -11.44
C PHE A 213 12.57 23.98 -11.44
N LYS A 214 13.26 24.22 -10.32
CA LYS A 214 14.22 25.34 -10.18
C LYS A 214 15.44 24.91 -9.38
N PRO A 215 16.37 24.15 -10.00
CA PRO A 215 17.53 23.62 -9.29
C PRO A 215 18.34 24.72 -8.61
N ASP A 216 18.48 24.59 -7.30
CA ASP A 216 19.23 25.50 -6.44
C ASP A 216 19.85 24.69 -5.32
N ARG A 217 21.13 24.36 -5.50
CA ARG A 217 21.84 23.42 -4.62
C ARG A 217 22.05 23.98 -3.21
N GLU A 218 22.34 25.28 -3.09
CA GLU A 218 22.62 25.89 -1.78
C GLU A 218 21.37 25.89 -0.89
N ASN A 219 20.23 26.25 -1.47
CA ASN A 219 18.96 26.20 -0.75
C ASN A 219 18.49 24.75 -0.52
N GLN A 220 18.73 23.83 -1.45
CA GLN A 220 18.42 22.40 -1.27
C GLN A 220 19.23 21.78 -0.13
N ASP A 221 20.54 22.05 -0.04
CA ASP A 221 21.39 21.53 1.02
C ASP A 221 20.91 22.07 2.39
N SER A 222 20.60 23.37 2.47
CA SER A 222 20.07 24.00 3.69
C SER A 222 18.70 23.44 4.11
N LEU A 223 17.81 23.20 3.14
CA LEU A 223 16.52 22.55 3.39
C LEU A 223 16.71 21.11 3.87
N PHE A 224 17.63 20.36 3.26
CA PHE A 224 17.90 18.97 3.61
C PHE A 224 18.48 18.83 5.03
N ASP A 225 19.33 19.75 5.46
CA ASP A 225 19.82 19.82 6.84
C ASP A 225 18.66 19.98 7.83
N ARG A 226 17.72 20.90 7.56
CA ARG A 226 16.54 21.12 8.41
C ARG A 226 15.54 19.96 8.36
N ILE A 227 15.38 19.31 7.21
CA ILE A 227 14.61 18.06 7.06
C ILE A 227 15.21 16.98 7.98
N SER A 228 16.54 16.81 7.94
CA SER A 228 17.24 15.81 8.75
C SER A 228 17.06 16.08 10.24
N GLU A 229 17.22 17.33 10.69
CA GLU A 229 16.99 17.73 12.08
C GLU A 229 15.53 17.48 12.51
N SER A 230 14.57 17.93 11.70
CA SER A 230 13.14 17.75 11.98
C SER A 230 12.74 16.28 12.04
N TYR A 231 13.30 15.44 11.17
CA TYR A 231 13.10 14.00 11.21
C TYR A 231 13.63 13.37 12.49
N VAL A 232 14.84 13.71 12.92
CA VAL A 232 15.41 13.21 14.17
C VAL A 232 14.54 13.62 15.36
N ILE A 233 14.10 14.89 15.42
CA ILE A 233 13.21 15.37 16.49
C ILE A 233 11.90 14.59 16.51
N LEU A 234 11.25 14.42 15.35
CA LEU A 234 10.01 13.64 15.23
C LEU A 234 10.22 12.19 15.70
N PHE A 235 11.29 11.55 15.22
CA PHE A 235 11.61 10.16 15.53
C PHE A 235 11.90 9.93 17.02
N MET A 236 12.60 10.88 17.67
CA MET A 236 12.88 10.80 19.11
C MET A 236 11.63 10.98 19.97
N ASN A 237 10.65 11.76 19.49
CA ASN A 237 9.40 12.01 20.20
C ASN A 237 8.38 10.86 20.11
N ILE A 238 8.62 9.86 19.26
CA ILE A 238 7.72 8.70 19.13
C ILE A 238 8.12 7.61 20.14
N PRO A 239 7.16 7.06 20.93
CA PRO A 239 7.45 6.00 21.88
C PRO A 239 8.03 4.75 21.21
N ALA A 240 9.04 4.13 21.81
CA ALA A 240 9.74 2.96 21.27
C ALA A 240 8.79 1.82 20.85
N SER A 241 7.71 1.58 21.61
CA SER A 241 6.71 0.54 21.32
C SER A 241 5.90 0.78 20.04
N ARG A 242 5.97 1.97 19.44
CA ARG A 242 5.19 2.36 18.26
C ARG A 242 6.05 2.86 17.10
N LYS A 243 7.38 2.92 17.27
CA LYS A 243 8.30 3.46 16.25
C LYS A 243 8.20 2.70 14.93
N ASP A 244 8.24 1.37 14.98
CA ASP A 244 8.19 0.54 13.77
C ASP A 244 6.87 0.73 13.02
N ALA A 245 5.75 0.72 13.73
CA ALA A 245 4.43 0.95 13.14
C ALA A 245 4.28 2.35 12.54
N PHE A 246 4.91 3.36 13.15
CA PHE A 246 4.92 4.71 12.60
C PHE A 246 5.76 4.79 11.32
N LEU A 247 6.99 4.25 11.35
CA LEU A 247 7.92 4.30 10.23
C LEU A 247 7.41 3.52 9.01
N GLN A 248 6.56 2.52 9.19
CA GLN A 248 5.90 1.81 8.09
C GLN A 248 4.88 2.67 7.34
N VAL A 249 4.31 3.70 7.99
CA VAL A 249 3.17 4.46 7.45
C VAL A 249 3.57 5.90 7.12
N TYR A 250 4.50 6.47 7.88
CA TYR A 250 4.83 7.89 7.80
C TYR A 250 5.42 8.32 6.45
N PRO A 251 6.37 7.59 5.83
CA PRO A 251 6.94 8.00 4.54
C PRO A 251 5.90 8.05 3.42
N ASP A 252 4.96 7.10 3.41
CA ASP A 252 3.83 7.08 2.46
C ASP A 252 2.91 8.29 2.68
N CYS A 253 2.50 8.52 3.93
CA CYS A 253 1.67 9.68 4.26
C CYS A 253 2.34 11.02 3.94
N LEU A 254 3.65 11.16 4.18
CA LEU A 254 4.42 12.36 3.84
C LEU A 254 4.48 12.55 2.32
N SER A 255 4.77 11.49 1.57
CA SER A 255 4.78 11.53 0.09
C SER A 255 3.43 11.95 -0.47
N GLN A 256 2.34 11.38 0.04
CA GLN A 256 0.98 11.76 -0.35
C GLN A 256 0.64 13.19 0.03
N ALA A 257 1.07 13.67 1.20
CA ALA A 257 0.86 15.05 1.62
C ALA A 257 1.62 16.04 0.71
N ILE A 258 2.86 15.75 0.34
CA ILE A 258 3.64 16.57 -0.59
C ILE A 258 2.96 16.59 -1.97
N TYR A 259 2.58 15.42 -2.49
CA TYR A 259 1.87 15.33 -3.77
C TYR A 259 0.54 16.10 -3.77
N ALA A 260 -0.27 15.94 -2.71
CA ALA A 260 -1.51 16.69 -2.55
C ALA A 260 -1.24 18.20 -2.53
N THR A 261 -0.18 18.63 -1.84
CA THR A 261 0.24 20.04 -1.82
C THR A 261 0.55 20.55 -3.23
N PHE A 262 1.28 19.79 -4.07
CA PHE A 262 1.54 20.17 -5.46
C PHE A 262 0.25 20.29 -6.29
N GLN A 263 -0.65 19.31 -6.18
CA GLN A 263 -1.91 19.29 -6.91
C GLN A 263 -2.82 20.48 -6.53
N GLU A 264 -2.82 20.84 -5.25
CA GLU A 264 -3.61 21.96 -4.72
C GLU A 264 -2.99 23.32 -5.05
N ALA A 265 -1.66 23.43 -4.93
CA ALA A 265 -0.90 24.63 -5.22
C ALA A 265 -0.93 24.99 -6.70
N PHE A 266 -0.80 24.01 -7.60
CA PHE A 266 -0.58 24.21 -9.03
C PHE A 266 -1.54 23.42 -9.93
N PRO A 267 -2.86 23.71 -9.88
CA PRO A 267 -3.87 22.97 -10.62
C PRO A 267 -3.74 23.12 -12.14
N GLU A 268 -3.10 24.17 -12.66
CA GLU A 268 -2.90 24.36 -14.10
C GLU A 268 -1.70 23.57 -14.64
N SER A 269 -0.83 23.08 -13.74
CA SER A 269 0.31 22.24 -14.06
C SER A 269 0.05 20.77 -13.72
N SER A 270 -1.20 20.36 -13.50
CA SER A 270 -1.55 18.98 -13.12
C SER A 270 -1.04 17.93 -14.10
N ASN A 271 -0.86 18.30 -15.38
CA ASN A 271 -0.34 17.42 -16.42
C ASN A 271 1.13 17.01 -16.17
N LEU A 272 1.88 17.77 -15.38
CA LEU A 272 3.27 17.47 -15.00
C LEU A 272 3.35 16.48 -13.82
N PHE A 273 2.26 16.28 -13.09
CA PHE A 273 2.21 15.41 -11.90
C PHE A 273 1.69 14.01 -12.28
N ASN A 274 2.37 13.38 -13.24
CA ASN A 274 2.06 12.06 -13.76
C ASN A 274 2.52 10.94 -12.79
N ASP A 275 2.36 9.68 -13.20
CA ASP A 275 2.74 8.53 -12.36
C ASP A 275 4.25 8.43 -12.13
N GLU A 276 5.07 8.86 -13.10
CA GLU A 276 6.52 8.97 -12.95
C GLU A 276 6.89 9.99 -11.85
N PHE A 277 6.27 11.18 -11.85
CA PHE A 277 6.47 12.17 -10.80
C PHE A 277 6.12 11.63 -9.41
N LYS A 278 5.03 10.85 -9.32
CA LYS A 278 4.63 10.19 -8.07
C LYS A 278 5.72 9.22 -7.65
N GLU A 279 6.06 8.26 -8.50
CA GLU A 279 7.05 7.22 -8.21
C GLU A 279 8.38 7.81 -7.75
N GLU A 280 8.91 8.80 -8.48
CA GLU A 280 10.17 9.45 -8.10
C GLU A 280 10.07 10.17 -6.75
N LEU A 281 8.97 10.89 -6.49
CA LEU A 281 8.73 11.57 -5.21
C LEU A 281 8.65 10.56 -4.06
N GLY A 282 7.85 9.50 -4.23
CA GLY A 282 7.68 8.46 -3.23
C GLY A 282 9.01 7.77 -2.92
N ASN A 283 9.73 7.34 -3.95
CA ASN A 283 11.02 6.68 -3.81
C ASN A 283 12.05 7.58 -3.11
N ASN A 284 12.05 8.88 -3.40
CA ASN A 284 12.94 9.84 -2.76
C ASN A 284 12.66 9.99 -1.26
N ILE A 285 11.39 10.19 -0.89
CA ILE A 285 10.99 10.35 0.51
C ILE A 285 11.22 9.05 1.29
N PHE A 286 10.90 7.89 0.71
CA PHE A 286 11.19 6.61 1.33
C PHE A 286 12.68 6.41 1.54
N LEU A 287 13.50 6.67 0.52
CA LEU A 287 14.95 6.57 0.64
C LEU A 287 15.48 7.43 1.79
N TRP A 288 14.98 8.65 1.97
CA TRP A 288 15.40 9.53 3.06
C TRP A 288 15.02 9.02 4.44
N LEU A 289 13.80 8.49 4.60
CA LEU A 289 13.26 8.15 5.91
C LEU A 289 13.54 6.71 6.34
N SER A 290 13.59 5.77 5.40
CA SER A 290 13.80 4.34 5.66
C SER A 290 15.19 3.84 5.27
N GLY A 291 15.92 4.57 4.42
CA GLY A 291 17.23 4.16 3.91
C GLY A 291 17.18 3.09 2.82
N PHE A 292 15.99 2.70 2.35
CA PHE A 292 15.80 1.72 1.28
C PHE A 292 14.87 2.28 0.21
N VAL A 293 15.15 1.95 -1.05
CA VAL A 293 14.18 2.10 -2.13
C VAL A 293 13.25 0.90 -2.05
N GLU A 294 12.08 1.09 -1.45
CA GLU A 294 10.98 0.17 -1.69
C GLU A 294 10.41 0.57 -3.06
N GLU A 295 10.22 -0.40 -3.97
CA GLU A 295 9.63 -0.17 -5.29
C GLU A 295 8.14 0.17 -5.08
N ILE A 296 7.91 1.38 -4.59
CA ILE A 296 6.60 1.84 -4.17
C ILE A 296 5.89 2.30 -5.42
N LEU A 297 5.06 1.40 -5.94
CA LEU A 297 3.80 1.85 -6.49
C LEU A 297 3.16 2.67 -5.38
N LEU A 298 3.32 4.00 -5.44
CA LEU A 298 2.54 4.95 -4.65
C LEU A 298 1.13 4.49 -4.91
N LYS A 299 0.55 3.73 -3.97
CA LYS A 299 -0.71 3.03 -4.20
C LYS A 299 -1.59 4.11 -4.75
N PRO A 300 -2.03 3.98 -6.00
CA PRO A 300 -2.53 5.13 -6.66
C PRO A 300 -3.60 5.68 -5.74
N LEU A 301 -3.58 6.99 -5.59
CA LEU A 301 -4.69 7.75 -5.09
C LEU A 301 -6.01 7.40 -5.81
N GLU A 302 -6.10 6.35 -6.65
CA GLU A 302 -7.29 5.66 -7.12
C GLU A 302 -8.33 5.38 -6.04
N ALA A 303 -7.95 5.11 -4.78
CA ALA A 303 -8.94 4.99 -3.70
C ALA A 303 -9.53 6.36 -3.24
N VAL A 304 -8.86 7.47 -3.55
CA VAL A 304 -9.29 8.83 -3.17
C VAL A 304 -9.79 9.63 -4.38
N TYR A 305 -9.39 9.31 -5.61
CA TYR A 305 -9.75 9.99 -6.85
C TYR A 305 -10.75 9.24 -7.73
N ILE A 306 -11.16 8.01 -7.40
CA ILE A 306 -12.37 7.41 -7.97
C ILE A 306 -13.56 7.74 -7.07
N LEU A 307 -14.12 8.93 -7.32
CA LEU A 307 -15.53 9.35 -7.27
C LEU A 307 -15.57 10.88 -7.25
#